data_AF-A0A1Q2YYW6-F1
#
_entry.id   AF-A0A1Q2YYW6-F1
#
_cell.length_a   1.000
_cell.length_b   1.000
_cell.length_c   1.000
_cell.angle_alpha   90.00
_cell.angle_beta   90.00
_cell.angle_gamma   90.00
#
_symmetry.space_group_name_H-M   'P 1'
#
loop_
_entity.id
_entity.type
_entity.pdbx_description
1 polymer ?
#
loop_
_entity_poly.entity_id
_entity_poly.type
_entity_poly.pdbx_seq_one_letter_code
_entity_poly.pdbx_strand_id
1 'polypeptide(L)'
;MLAAPGEVPLLRRFLLARGYRLALEVPEPGLLAAFRPARLGIATLRIPFSPDLPAAPGMLRTVLEDRRTELVLAGCDGAAAIAWGWKMGIRLFQGRAIQHRRG
;
A
#
# COMPACT_ATOMS: atom_id res chain seq x y z
N MET A 1 -1.18 -17.66 10.83
CA MET A 1 -2.18 -18.54 10.17
C MET A 1 -2.36 -18.01 8.75
N LEU A 2 -1.96 -18.80 7.75
CA LEU A 2 -2.19 -18.47 6.34
C LEU A 2 -3.54 -19.10 5.96
N ALA A 3 -4.44 -18.33 5.32
CA ALA A 3 -5.67 -18.89 4.77
C ALA A 3 -5.33 -19.80 3.58
N ALA A 4 -6.10 -20.88 3.37
CA ALA A 4 -5.91 -21.66 2.16
C ALA A 4 -6.25 -20.78 0.93
N PRO A 5 -5.52 -20.89 -0.20
CA PRO A 5 -5.69 -19.97 -1.32
C PRO A 5 -7.14 -19.86 -1.84
N GLY A 6 -7.90 -20.97 -1.79
CA GLY A 6 -9.31 -21.01 -2.21
C GLY A 6 -10.27 -20.30 -1.26
N GLU A 7 -9.88 -20.06 0.00
CA GLU A 7 -10.72 -19.41 1.01
C GLU A 7 -10.65 -17.87 0.92
N VAL A 8 -9.56 -17.33 0.37
CA VAL A 8 -9.29 -15.90 0.30
C VAL A 8 -10.40 -15.11 -0.41
N PRO A 9 -10.94 -15.54 -1.59
CA PRO A 9 -12.02 -14.81 -2.25
C PRO A 9 -13.33 -14.79 -1.45
N LEU A 10 -13.65 -15.90 -0.77
CA LEU A 10 -14.85 -16.07 0.04
C LEU A 10 -14.80 -15.20 1.30
N LEU A 11 -13.69 -15.27 2.04
CA LEU A 11 -13.44 -14.44 3.20
C LEU A 11 -13.46 -12.95 2.83
N ARG A 12 -12.81 -12.57 1.72
CA ARG A 12 -12.83 -11.19 1.20
C ARG A 12 -14.26 -10.72 0.96
N ARG A 13 -15.07 -11.51 0.25
CA ARG A 13 -16.47 -11.16 -0.05
C ARG A 13 -17.29 -11.00 1.23
N PHE A 14 -17.10 -11.90 2.19
CA PHE A 14 -17.77 -11.85 3.49
C PHE A 14 -17.41 -10.57 4.27
N LEU A 15 -16.12 -10.23 4.36
CA LEU A 15 -15.66 -9.03 5.07
C LEU A 15 -16.18 -7.75 4.41
N LEU A 16 -16.13 -7.67 3.07
CA LEU A 16 -16.67 -6.51 2.34
C LEU A 16 -18.19 -6.36 2.53
N ALA A 17 -18.95 -7.46 2.45
CA ALA A 17 -20.40 -7.45 2.69
C ALA A 17 -20.77 -6.97 4.09
N ARG A 18 -19.85 -7.10 5.06
CA ARG A 18 -20.02 -6.67 6.45
C ARG A 18 -19.48 -5.26 6.72
N GLY A 19 -19.06 -4.54 5.67
CA GLY A 19 -18.61 -3.15 5.75
C GLY A 19 -17.15 -2.96 6.18
N TYR A 20 -16.35 -4.03 6.29
CA TYR A 20 -14.93 -3.89 6.61
C TYR A 20 -14.14 -3.28 5.44
N ARG A 21 -13.21 -2.39 5.77
CA ARG A 21 -12.20 -1.90 4.81
C ARG A 21 -11.01 -2.85 4.83
N LEU A 22 -10.59 -3.30 3.65
CA LEU A 22 -9.49 -4.25 3.52
C LEU A 22 -8.19 -3.54 3.20
N ALA A 23 -7.12 -3.96 3.87
CA ALA A 23 -5.75 -3.57 3.57
C ALA A 23 -4.99 -4.73 2.95
N LEU A 24 -4.15 -4.44 1.95
CA LEU A 24 -3.22 -5.41 1.36
C LEU A 24 -1.78 -4.97 1.61
N GLU A 25 -0.99 -5.87 2.18
CA GLU A 25 0.46 -5.71 2.28
C GLU A 25 1.11 -6.33 1.06
N VAL A 26 1.91 -5.52 0.36
CA VAL A 26 2.61 -5.91 -0.86
C VAL A 26 4.11 -5.85 -0.56
N PRO A 27 4.80 -7.00 -0.51
CA PRO A 27 6.20 -7.04 -0.12
C PRO A 27 7.12 -6.44 -1.19
N GLU A 28 6.70 -6.50 -2.46
CA GLU A 28 7.46 -6.03 -3.60
C GLU A 28 6.61 -5.09 -4.47
N PRO A 29 7.00 -3.81 -4.61
CA PRO A 29 6.22 -2.84 -5.39
C PRO A 29 6.01 -3.23 -6.86
N GLY A 30 6.90 -4.04 -7.46
CA GLY A 30 6.78 -4.54 -8.83
C GLY A 30 5.48 -5.33 -9.07
N LEU A 31 4.93 -5.98 -8.04
CA LEU A 31 3.68 -6.74 -8.13
C LEU A 31 2.46 -5.84 -8.42
N LEU A 32 2.55 -4.54 -8.16
CA LEU A 32 1.44 -3.60 -8.39
C LEU A 32 1.08 -3.44 -9.86
N ALA A 33 2.02 -3.69 -10.78
CA ALA A 33 1.75 -3.68 -12.21
C ALA A 33 0.69 -4.74 -12.59
N ALA A 34 0.66 -5.86 -11.86
CA ALA A 34 -0.15 -7.03 -12.19
C ALA A 34 -1.62 -6.94 -11.75
N PHE A 35 -2.02 -5.97 -10.93
CA PHE A 35 -3.40 -5.87 -10.47
C PHE A 35 -3.90 -4.44 -10.27
N ARG A 36 -5.20 -4.31 -9.98
CA ARG A 36 -5.88 -3.06 -9.69
C ARG A 36 -6.55 -3.19 -8.31
N PRO A 37 -5.94 -2.66 -7.24
CA PRO A 37 -6.40 -2.91 -5.86
C PRO A 37 -7.87 -2.55 -5.63
N ALA A 38 -8.34 -1.42 -6.16
CA ALA A 38 -9.72 -0.97 -6.00
C ALA A 38 -10.73 -1.96 -6.62
N ARG A 39 -10.39 -2.60 -7.75
CA ARG A 39 -11.24 -3.64 -8.38
C ARG A 39 -11.36 -4.90 -7.52
N LEU A 40 -10.44 -5.11 -6.59
CA LEU A 40 -10.46 -6.20 -5.62
C LEU A 40 -11.13 -5.81 -4.30
N GLY A 41 -11.65 -4.58 -4.17
CA GLY A 41 -12.20 -4.07 -2.91
C GLY A 41 -11.14 -3.73 -1.87
N ILE A 42 -9.88 -3.56 -2.27
CA ILE A 42 -8.80 -3.17 -1.37
C ILE A 42 -8.83 -1.65 -1.21
N ALA A 43 -9.11 -1.21 0.01
CA ALA A 43 -9.21 0.20 0.38
C ALA A 43 -7.84 0.81 0.70
N THR A 44 -6.92 0.01 1.21
CA THR A 44 -5.58 0.46 1.60
C THR A 44 -4.53 -0.48 1.08
N LEU A 45 -3.47 0.06 0.49
CA LEU A 45 -2.32 -0.68 0.04
C LEU A 45 -1.10 -0.23 0.83
N ARG A 46 -0.33 -1.18 1.33
CA ARG A 46 0.89 -0.93 2.09
C ARG A 46 2.07 -1.54 1.34
N ILE A 47 3.07 -0.71 1.05
CA ILE A 47 4.34 -1.13 0.43
C ILE A 47 5.51 -0.67 1.27
N PRO A 48 6.61 -1.45 1.35
CA PRO A 48 7.85 -0.96 1.89
C PRO A 48 8.47 0.08 0.94
N PHE A 49 9.09 1.11 1.51
CA PHE A 49 10.02 1.95 0.77
C PHE A 49 11.25 1.11 0.38
N SER A 50 11.64 1.16 -0.89
CA SER A 50 12.92 0.65 -1.38
C SER A 50 13.59 1.68 -2.28
N PRO A 51 14.91 1.61 -2.47
CA PRO A 51 15.62 2.47 -3.43
C PRO A 51 15.14 2.31 -4.89
N ASP A 52 14.52 1.18 -5.24
CA ASP A 52 14.02 0.92 -6.59
C ASP A 52 12.79 1.77 -6.94
N LEU A 53 12.04 2.22 -5.93
CA LEU A 53 10.87 3.07 -6.11
C LEU A 53 11.24 4.43 -6.75
N PRO A 54 12.22 5.20 -6.21
CA PRO A 54 12.76 6.37 -6.91
C PRO A 54 13.36 6.08 -8.28
N ALA A 55 13.98 4.91 -8.48
CA ALA A 55 14.59 4.54 -9.75
C ALA A 55 13.56 4.25 -10.85
N ALA A 56 12.37 3.75 -10.48
CA ALA A 56 11.29 3.43 -11.41
C ALA A 56 9.90 3.84 -10.87
N PRO A 57 9.61 5.16 -10.79
CA PRO A 57 8.37 5.67 -10.19
C PRO A 57 7.10 5.24 -10.93
N GLY A 58 7.21 4.85 -12.20
CA GLY A 58 6.11 4.33 -13.01
C GLY A 58 5.43 3.09 -12.42
N MET A 59 6.11 2.34 -11.55
CA MET A 59 5.55 1.18 -10.85
C MET A 59 4.32 1.53 -10.00
N LEU A 60 4.25 2.75 -9.46
CA LEU A 60 3.14 3.20 -8.63
C LEU A 60 2.04 3.91 -9.41
N ARG A 61 2.26 4.23 -10.69
CA ARG A 61 1.40 5.10 -11.50
C ARG A 61 -0.07 4.70 -11.40
N THR A 62 -0.36 3.42 -11.62
CA THR A 62 -1.72 2.89 -11.58
C THR A 62 -2.43 3.14 -10.25
N VAL A 63 -1.74 2.94 -9.12
CA VAL A 63 -2.35 3.11 -7.79
C VAL A 63 -2.54 4.60 -7.47
N LEU A 64 -1.57 5.42 -7.83
CA LEU A 64 -1.62 6.87 -7.61
C LEU A 64 -2.68 7.57 -8.48
N GLU A 65 -2.95 7.07 -9.69
CA GLU A 65 -3.97 7.59 -10.59
C GLU A 65 -5.40 7.18 -10.18
N ASP A 66 -5.61 5.95 -9.70
CA ASP A 66 -6.94 5.44 -9.33
C ASP A 66 -7.55 6.23 -8.17
N ARG A 67 -6.73 6.66 -7.19
CA ARG A 67 -7.12 7.44 -5.99
C ARG A 67 -8.21 6.81 -5.11
N ARG A 68 -8.80 5.67 -5.50
CA ARG A 68 -9.77 4.89 -4.71
C ARG A 68 -9.12 4.02 -3.65
N THR A 69 -7.83 3.74 -3.80
CA THR A 69 -7.02 2.99 -2.84
C THR A 69 -6.01 3.93 -2.20
N GLU A 70 -6.01 3.98 -0.87
CA GLU A 70 -5.04 4.76 -0.11
C GLU A 70 -3.69 4.02 -0.09
N LEU A 71 -2.60 4.71 -0.43
CA LEU A 71 -1.25 4.14 -0.41
C LEU A 71 -0.52 4.54 0.87
N VAL A 72 -0.06 3.55 1.63
CA VAL A 72 0.81 3.69 2.79
C VAL A 72 2.23 3.30 2.39
N LEU A 73 3.15 4.25 2.48
CA LEU A 73 4.58 3.99 2.32
C LEU A 73 5.19 3.60 3.67
N ALA A 74 5.47 2.31 3.84
CA ALA A 74 6.10 1.73 5.01
C ALA A 74 7.63 1.83 4.95
N GLY A 75 8.32 1.55 6.05
CA GLY A 75 9.80 1.61 6.11
C GLY A 75 10.37 3.02 5.91
N CYS A 76 9.57 4.07 6.15
CA CYS A 76 10.03 5.45 6.08
C CYS A 76 10.86 5.81 7.32
N ASP A 77 12.12 5.36 7.32
CA ASP A 77 13.03 5.52 8.47
C ASP A 77 13.91 6.78 8.37
N GLY A 78 13.90 7.47 7.24
CA GLY A 78 14.64 8.72 7.03
C GLY A 78 13.84 9.75 6.23
N ALA A 79 14.27 11.01 6.31
CA ALA A 79 13.60 12.14 5.66
C ALA A 79 13.51 11.99 4.13
N ALA A 80 14.48 11.33 3.49
CA ALA A 80 14.50 11.12 2.05
C ALA A 80 13.30 10.28 1.55
N ALA A 81 12.90 9.23 2.28
CA ALA A 81 11.77 8.40 1.93
C ALA A 81 10.44 9.18 2.01
N ILE A 82 10.30 10.02 3.04
CA ILE A 82 9.11 10.87 3.24
C ILE A 82 9.03 11.95 2.16
N ALA A 83 10.13 12.67 1.92
CA ALA A 83 10.21 13.71 0.91
C ALA A 83 9.90 13.18 -0.50
N TRP A 84 10.44 12.00 -0.83
CA TRP A 84 10.12 11.34 -2.08
C TRP A 84 8.63 10.95 -2.16
N GLY A 85 8.07 10.36 -1.10
CA GLY A 85 6.66 9.98 -1.08
C GLY A 85 5.73 11.17 -1.26
N TRP A 86 6.02 12.31 -0.62
CA TRP A 86 5.27 13.55 -0.84
C TRP A 86 5.35 14.04 -2.28
N LYS A 87 6.54 13.99 -2.91
CA LYS A 87 6.71 14.34 -4.33
C LYS A 87 5.85 13.46 -5.26
N MET A 88 5.62 12.20 -4.88
CA MET A 88 4.77 11.26 -5.61
C MET A 88 3.27 11.39 -5.28
N GLY A 89 2.89 12.29 -4.36
CA GLY A 89 1.49 12.47 -3.93
C GLY A 89 1.02 11.46 -2.87
N ILE A 90 1.93 10.72 -2.24
CA ILE A 90 1.62 9.81 -1.14
C ILE A 90 1.35 10.61 0.13
N ARG A 91 0.29 10.23 0.86
CA ARG A 91 -0.17 10.97 2.05
C ARG A 91 -0.03 10.20 3.36
N LEU A 92 0.13 8.87 3.29
CA LEU A 92 0.23 8.01 4.46
C LEU A 92 1.61 7.37 4.52
N PHE A 93 2.22 7.43 5.70
CA PHE A 93 3.59 6.97 5.94
C PHE A 93 3.64 6.15 7.22
N GLN A 94 4.48 5.12 7.23
CA GLN A 94 4.83 4.38 8.44
C GLN A 94 6.34 4.13 8.48
N GLY A 95 6.96 4.38 9.63
CA GLY A 95 8.38 4.11 9.86
C GLY A 95 8.89 4.84 11.09
N ARG A 96 10.17 4.64 11.43
CA ARG A 96 10.78 5.22 12.63
C ARG A 96 10.75 6.76 12.63
N ALA A 97 10.94 7.37 11.46
CA ALA A 97 10.89 8.83 11.32
C ALA A 97 9.49 9.41 11.58
N ILE A 98 8.43 8.60 11.54
CA ILE A 98 7.04 9.01 11.82
C ILE A 98 6.64 8.68 13.26
N GLN A 99 7.13 7.56 13.81
CA GLN A 99 6.73 7.06 15.13
C GLN A 99 7.28 7.90 16.30
N HIS A 100 8.26 8.77 16.06
CA HIS A 100 8.84 9.67 17.07
C HIS A 100 7.93 10.83 17.52
N ARG A 101 6.68 10.90 17.03
CA ARG A 101 5.75 12.02 17.29
C ARG A 101 4.62 11.72 18.29
N ARG A 102 4.75 10.66 19.09
CA ARG A 102 3.91 10.44 20.28
C ARG A 102 4.79 10.41 21.52
N GLY A 103 5.12 11.62 21.99
CA GLY A 103 5.49 11.91 23.38
C GLY A 103 4.40 12.79 23.97
#